data_AF-A0A183IVH5-F1
#
_entry.id   AF-A0A183IVH5-F1
#
_cell.length_a   1.000
_cell.length_b   1.000
_cell.length_c   1.000
_cell.angle_alpha   90.00
_cell.angle_beta   90.00
_cell.angle_gamma   90.00
#
_symmetry.space_group_name_H-M   'P 1'
#
loop_
_entity.id
_entity.type
_entity.pdbx_description
1 polymer ?
#
loop_
_entity_poly.entity_id
_entity_poly.type
_entity_poly.pdbx_seq_one_letter_code
_entity_poly.pdbx_strand_id
1 'polypeptide(L)'
;MLLYFAYADYEEERMKYEKVQSIYNRFIDIPDIDPTLAYIQYLKFARRTEGIKAARAIFKKAREDARSKCQVYVAAALMEYYCSKDTSIAFKIFELGLKKYGDKPEFALAYIDFLSHLNGTIVIFLFAAVFFSIVIESSRRQ
;
A
#
# COMPACT_ATOMS: atom_id res chain seq x y z
N MET A 1 9.57 -1.22 17.33
CA MET A 1 8.46 -0.95 16.39
C MET A 1 7.18 -0.55 17.11
N LEU A 2 6.56 -1.44 17.91
CA LEU A 2 5.26 -1.18 18.56
C LEU A 2 5.21 0.11 19.42
N LEU A 3 6.29 0.42 20.14
CA LEU A 3 6.37 1.63 20.97
C LEU A 3 6.25 2.93 20.16
N TYR A 4 6.76 2.96 18.91
CA TYR A 4 6.64 4.15 18.06
C TYR A 4 5.19 4.39 17.66
N PHE A 5 4.43 3.33 17.38
CA PHE A 5 3.01 3.45 17.02
C PHE A 5 2.18 3.87 18.22
N ALA A 6 2.36 3.22 19.38
CA ALA A 6 1.67 3.63 20.60
C ALA A 6 1.97 5.10 20.96
N TYR A 7 3.21 5.55 20.75
CA TYR A 7 3.58 6.94 21.00
C TYR A 7 3.02 7.92 19.96
N ALA A 8 2.98 7.52 18.69
CA ALA A 8 2.32 8.28 17.63
C ALA A 8 0.82 8.44 17.92
N ASP A 9 0.13 7.36 18.29
CA ASP A 9 -1.30 7.38 18.65
C ASP A 9 -1.55 8.30 19.86
N TYR A 10 -0.71 8.22 20.89
CA TYR A 10 -0.79 9.10 22.06
C TYR A 10 -0.63 10.60 21.71
N GLU A 11 0.25 10.95 20.78
CA GLU A 11 0.42 12.34 20.35
C GLU A 11 -0.68 12.77 19.34
N GLU A 12 -1.25 11.83 18.57
CA GLU A 12 -2.42 12.06 17.71
C GLU A 12 -3.66 12.43 18.52
N GLU A 13 -3.92 11.72 19.63
CA GLU A 13 -5.03 12.01 20.57
C GLU A 13 -4.95 13.43 21.14
N ARG A 14 -3.73 13.98 21.23
CA ARG A 14 -3.47 15.34 21.71
C ARG A 14 -3.42 16.38 20.59
N MET A 15 -3.78 15.98 19.37
CA MET A 15 -3.77 16.81 18.16
C MET A 15 -2.37 17.37 17.82
N LYS A 16 -1.30 16.70 18.24
CA LYS A 16 0.09 17.12 17.98
C LYS A 16 0.62 16.51 16.69
N TYR A 17 -0.03 16.84 15.57
CA TYR A 17 0.21 16.19 14.27
C TYR A 17 1.64 16.33 13.76
N GLU A 18 2.29 17.48 13.93
CA GLU A 18 3.71 17.65 13.57
C GLU A 18 4.62 16.67 14.30
N LYS A 19 4.32 16.40 15.57
CA LYS A 19 5.08 15.45 16.37
C LYS A 19 4.85 14.02 15.90
N VAL A 20 3.62 13.65 15.55
CA VAL A 20 3.31 12.34 14.96
C VAL A 20 4.10 12.11 13.68
N GLN A 21 4.16 13.10 12.79
CA GLN A 21 4.98 13.02 11.58
C GLN A 21 6.47 12.82 11.91
N SER A 22 7.00 13.54 12.90
CA SER A 22 8.40 13.39 13.34
C SER A 22 8.69 11.97 13.86
N ILE A 23 7.75 11.36 14.59
CA ILE A 23 7.86 10.00 15.12
C ILE A 23 7.92 8.99 13.98
N TYR A 24 7.03 9.10 12.98
CA TYR A 24 7.03 8.21 11.81
C TYR A 24 8.30 8.36 10.97
N ASN A 25 8.70 9.58 10.62
CA ASN A 25 9.93 9.81 9.85
C ASN A 25 11.15 9.26 10.59
N ARG A 26 11.26 9.53 11.90
CA ARG A 26 12.35 8.98 12.72
C ARG A 26 12.40 7.46 12.71
N PHE A 27 11.25 6.78 12.71
CA PHE A 27 11.22 5.31 12.63
C PHE A 27 11.63 4.80 11.24
N ILE A 28 11.17 5.46 10.18
CA ILE A 28 11.49 5.12 8.78
C ILE A 28 12.98 5.31 8.49
N ASP A 29 13.60 6.35 9.06
CA ASP A 29 15.01 6.67 8.85
C ASP A 29 15.97 5.69 9.54
N ILE A 30 15.48 4.80 10.42
CA ILE A 30 16.33 3.80 11.06
C ILE A 30 16.78 2.79 9.99
N PRO A 31 18.10 2.57 9.80
CA PRO A 31 18.59 1.57 8.85
C PRO A 31 18.20 0.15 9.27
N ASP A 32 18.18 -0.78 8.31
CA ASP A 32 17.98 -2.23 8.53
C ASP A 32 16.64 -2.66 9.17
N ILE A 33 15.68 -1.75 9.28
CA ILE A 33 14.30 -2.06 9.70
C ILE A 33 13.40 -2.11 8.47
N ASP A 34 12.38 -2.99 8.51
CA ASP A 34 11.28 -3.00 7.54
C ASP A 34 10.31 -1.83 7.81
N PRO A 35 10.29 -0.79 6.95
CA PRO A 35 9.47 0.39 7.17
C PRO A 35 8.03 0.21 6.66
N THR A 36 7.70 -0.94 6.03
CA THR A 36 6.44 -1.16 5.30
C THR A 36 5.22 -0.85 6.16
N LEU A 37 5.15 -1.41 7.37
CA LEU A 37 4.02 -1.18 8.26
C LEU A 37 3.98 0.26 8.78
N ALA A 38 5.13 0.90 8.98
CA ALA A 38 5.17 2.30 9.39
C ALA A 38 4.65 3.23 8.30
N TYR A 39 5.00 2.98 7.03
CA TYR A 39 4.40 3.71 5.90
C TYR A 39 2.90 3.49 5.82
N ILE A 40 2.39 2.27 6.03
CA ILE A 40 0.95 2.00 6.03
C ILE A 40 0.23 2.79 7.13
N GLN A 41 0.76 2.78 8.35
CA GLN A 41 0.17 3.54 9.45
C GLN A 41 0.26 5.05 9.21
N TYR A 42 1.40 5.53 8.72
CA TYR A 42 1.59 6.94 8.41
C TYR A 42 0.65 7.41 7.28
N LEU A 43 0.44 6.58 6.26
CA LEU A 43 -0.50 6.83 5.17
C LEU A 43 -1.94 6.92 5.67
N LYS A 44 -2.35 6.05 6.61
CA LYS A 44 -3.67 6.12 7.26
C LYS A 44 -3.82 7.37 8.11
N PHE A 45 -2.81 7.71 8.91
CA PHE A 45 -2.76 8.94 9.71
C PHE A 45 -2.94 10.16 8.81
N ALA A 46 -2.06 10.34 7.82
CA ALA A 46 -2.07 11.48 6.92
C ALA A 46 -3.41 11.61 6.17
N ARG A 47 -4.04 10.48 5.80
CA ARG A 47 -5.38 10.53 5.19
C ARG A 47 -6.44 11.07 6.13
N ARG A 48 -6.43 10.66 7.41
CA ARG A 48 -7.42 11.09 8.42
C ARG A 48 -7.25 12.55 8.83
N THR A 49 -6.01 13.02 8.96
CA THR A 49 -5.71 14.35 9.53
C THR A 49 -5.45 15.42 8.49
N GLU A 50 -4.85 15.07 7.35
CA GLU A 50 -4.35 16.03 6.34
C GLU A 50 -4.98 15.82 4.94
N GLY A 51 -5.68 14.69 4.75
CA GLY A 51 -6.42 14.37 3.53
C GLY A 51 -5.61 13.64 2.45
N ILE A 52 -6.20 13.51 1.26
CA ILE A 52 -5.68 12.70 0.14
C ILE A 52 -4.28 13.11 -0.29
N LYS A 53 -4.03 14.42 -0.39
CA LYS A 53 -2.80 14.94 -0.99
C LYS A 53 -1.58 14.54 -0.15
N ALA A 54 -1.69 14.67 1.18
CA ALA A 54 -0.67 14.25 2.12
C ALA A 54 -0.45 12.73 2.04
N ALA A 55 -1.52 11.93 2.09
CA ALA A 55 -1.43 10.49 1.94
C ALA A 55 -0.71 10.03 0.66
N ARG A 56 -0.99 10.67 -0.50
CA ARG A 56 -0.29 10.38 -1.76
C ARG A 56 1.19 10.75 -1.72
N ALA A 57 1.56 11.82 -1.01
CA ALA A 57 2.96 12.17 -0.80
C ALA A 57 3.69 11.11 0.04
N ILE A 58 3.04 10.57 1.08
CA ILE A 58 3.60 9.46 1.87
C ILE A 58 3.73 8.20 1.01
N PHE A 59 2.72 7.87 0.20
CA PHE A 59 2.81 6.75 -0.74
C PHE A 59 3.97 6.91 -1.72
N LYS A 60 4.21 8.12 -2.24
CA LYS A 60 5.36 8.40 -3.10
C LYS A 60 6.68 8.09 -2.40
N LYS A 61 6.87 8.59 -1.17
CA LYS A 61 8.07 8.28 -0.35
C LYS A 61 8.25 6.77 -0.16
N ALA A 62 7.17 6.07 0.20
CA ALA A 62 7.20 4.64 0.44
C ALA A 62 7.59 3.82 -0.80
N ARG A 63 7.27 4.31 -2.00
CA ARG A 63 7.68 3.67 -3.27
C ARG A 63 9.16 3.85 -3.59
N GLU A 64 9.72 4.98 -3.17
CA GLU A 64 11.12 5.35 -3.39
C GLU A 64 12.04 4.62 -2.40
N ASP A 65 11.50 4.15 -1.27
CA ASP A 65 12.22 3.31 -0.31
C ASP A 65 12.31 1.86 -0.77
N ALA A 66 13.54 1.39 -1.07
CA ALA A 66 13.80 0.03 -1.52
C ALA A 66 13.44 -1.05 -0.49
N ARG A 67 13.38 -0.70 0.80
CA ARG A 67 13.04 -1.63 1.90
C ARG A 67 11.53 -1.88 2.00
N SER A 68 10.72 -1.00 1.41
CA SER A 68 9.26 -1.09 1.48
C SER A 68 8.71 -2.18 0.57
N LYS A 69 7.84 -3.03 1.13
CA LYS A 69 7.24 -4.19 0.46
C LYS A 69 5.90 -3.88 -0.20
N CYS A 70 5.31 -4.89 -0.84
CA CYS A 70 4.09 -4.79 -1.64
C CYS A 70 2.85 -4.34 -0.86
N GLN A 71 2.80 -4.57 0.45
CA GLN A 71 1.65 -4.25 1.30
C GLN A 71 1.31 -2.74 1.31
N VAL A 72 2.29 -1.87 1.11
CA VAL A 72 2.06 -0.42 0.96
C VAL A 72 1.21 -0.10 -0.27
N TYR A 73 1.42 -0.81 -1.38
CA TYR A 73 0.63 -0.60 -2.60
C TYR A 73 -0.82 -1.04 -2.39
N VAL A 74 -1.02 -2.20 -1.76
CA VAL A 74 -2.35 -2.70 -1.41
C VAL A 74 -3.07 -1.69 -0.50
N ALA A 75 -2.42 -1.24 0.58
CA ALA A 75 -3.00 -0.28 1.50
C ALA A 75 -3.36 1.06 0.82
N ALA A 76 -2.48 1.57 -0.05
CA ALA A 76 -2.73 2.81 -0.79
C ALA A 76 -3.90 2.66 -1.78
N ALA A 77 -3.96 1.56 -2.53
CA ALA A 77 -5.03 1.30 -3.49
C ALA A 77 -6.39 1.14 -2.80
N LEU A 78 -6.46 0.35 -1.74
CA LEU A 78 -7.70 0.16 -0.96
C LEU A 78 -8.14 1.46 -0.28
N MET A 79 -7.21 2.32 0.13
CA MET A 79 -7.56 3.61 0.69
C MET A 79 -8.18 4.55 -0.35
N GLU A 80 -7.68 4.54 -1.58
CA GLU A 80 -8.30 5.30 -2.68
C GLU A 80 -9.70 4.77 -3.01
N TYR A 81 -9.86 3.44 -3.04
CA TYR A 81 -11.14 2.80 -3.29
C TYR A 81 -12.17 3.08 -2.19
N TYR A 82 -11.84 2.81 -0.92
CA TYR A 82 -12.81 2.90 0.17
C TYR A 82 -13.04 4.34 0.64
N CYS A 83 -11.98 5.15 0.75
CA CYS A 83 -12.07 6.50 1.32
C CYS A 83 -12.31 7.57 0.26
N SER A 84 -11.64 7.49 -0.89
CA SER A 84 -11.80 8.49 -1.97
C SER A 84 -12.91 8.13 -2.95
N LYS A 85 -13.40 6.88 -2.94
CA LYS A 85 -14.32 6.32 -3.95
C LYS A 85 -13.77 6.42 -5.38
N ASP A 86 -12.45 6.48 -5.52
CA ASP A 86 -11.78 6.59 -6.83
C ASP A 86 -11.22 5.23 -7.25
N THR A 87 -12.09 4.46 -7.90
CA THR A 87 -11.74 3.14 -8.43
C THR A 87 -10.65 3.23 -9.50
N SER A 88 -10.63 4.29 -10.32
CA SER A 88 -9.63 4.45 -11.39
C SER A 88 -8.22 4.58 -10.83
N ILE A 89 -8.06 5.35 -9.75
CA ILE A 89 -6.76 5.49 -9.09
C ILE A 89 -6.37 4.22 -8.34
N ALA A 90 -7.31 3.55 -7.70
CA ALA A 90 -7.05 2.25 -7.07
C ALA A 90 -6.50 1.23 -8.09
N PHE A 91 -7.13 1.13 -9.28
CA PHE A 91 -6.62 0.31 -10.39
C PHE A 91 -5.20 0.68 -10.78
N LYS A 92 -4.92 1.97 -11.01
CA LYS A 92 -3.58 2.44 -11.40
C LYS A 92 -2.51 2.08 -10.37
N ILE A 93 -2.85 2.13 -9.07
CA ILE A 93 -1.93 1.74 -8.00
C ILE A 93 -1.69 0.23 -8.02
N PHE A 94 -2.72 -0.58 -8.19
CA PHE A 94 -2.58 -2.03 -8.31
C PHE A 94 -1.76 -2.44 -9.55
N GLU A 95 -2.02 -1.86 -10.71
CA GLU A 95 -1.24 -2.11 -11.93
C GLU A 95 0.23 -1.72 -11.76
N LEU A 96 0.50 -0.60 -11.08
CA LEU A 96 1.86 -0.19 -10.76
C LEU A 96 2.55 -1.18 -9.81
N GLY A 97 1.85 -1.68 -8.80
CA GLY A 97 2.37 -2.69 -7.88
C GLY A 97 2.61 -4.03 -8.57
N LEU A 98 1.74 -4.40 -9.52
CA LEU A 98 1.81 -5.65 -10.28
C LEU A 98 3.09 -5.74 -11.12
N LYS A 99 3.50 -4.62 -11.71
CA LYS A 99 4.77 -4.53 -12.46
C LYS A 99 6.00 -4.83 -11.60
N LYS A 100 5.93 -4.58 -10.29
CA LYS A 100 7.05 -4.75 -9.35
C LYS A 100 6.97 -6.05 -8.54
N TYR A 101 5.76 -6.49 -8.20
CA TYR A 101 5.49 -7.58 -7.26
C TYR A 101 4.55 -8.65 -7.84
N GLY A 102 4.50 -8.79 -9.16
CA GLY A 102 3.65 -9.78 -9.84
C GLY A 102 4.05 -11.23 -9.55
N ASP A 103 5.27 -11.47 -9.08
CA ASP A 103 5.75 -12.76 -8.60
C ASP A 103 5.27 -13.10 -7.17
N LYS A 104 4.73 -12.12 -6.42
CA LYS A 104 4.30 -12.31 -5.04
C LYS A 104 2.83 -12.76 -4.99
N PRO A 105 2.55 -14.00 -4.53
CA PRO A 105 1.18 -14.50 -4.45
C PRO A 105 0.31 -13.65 -3.52
N GLU A 106 0.88 -13.08 -2.45
CA GLU A 106 0.14 -12.23 -1.52
C GLU A 106 -0.36 -10.95 -2.19
N PHE A 107 0.43 -10.38 -3.11
CA PHE A 107 0.01 -9.19 -3.86
C PHE A 107 -1.07 -9.53 -4.89
N ALA A 108 -0.90 -10.65 -5.61
CA ALA A 108 -1.89 -11.13 -6.57
C ALA A 108 -3.23 -11.42 -5.90
N LEU A 109 -3.24 -12.09 -4.75
CA LEU A 109 -4.45 -12.37 -3.97
C LEU A 109 -5.15 -11.09 -3.54
N ALA A 110 -4.42 -10.11 -3.02
CA ALA A 110 -4.99 -8.82 -2.63
C ALA A 110 -5.60 -8.06 -3.82
N TYR A 111 -4.98 -8.15 -5.00
CA TYR A 111 -5.53 -7.52 -6.21
C TYR A 111 -6.79 -8.25 -6.70
N ILE A 112 -6.79 -9.58 -6.72
CA ILE A 112 -7.96 -10.40 -7.06
C ILE A 112 -9.14 -10.11 -6.13
N ASP A 113 -8.88 -10.00 -4.82
CA ASP A 113 -9.89 -9.66 -3.83
C ASP A 113 -10.49 -8.27 -4.12
N PHE A 114 -9.66 -7.27 -4.40
CA PHE A 114 -10.14 -5.96 -4.85
C PHE A 114 -11.02 -6.03 -6.11
N LEU A 115 -10.62 -6.81 -7.13
CA LEU A 115 -11.41 -6.97 -8.36
C LEU A 115 -12.75 -7.67 -8.12
N SER A 116 -12.79 -8.59 -7.15
CA SER A 116 -14.00 -9.32 -6.78
C SER A 116 -15.07 -8.40 -6.21
N HIS A 117 -14.67 -7.39 -5.44
CA HIS A 117 -15.57 -6.39 -4.88
C HIS A 117 -16.15 -5.42 -5.92
N LEU A 118 -15.64 -5.40 -7.16
CA LEU A 118 -16.09 -4.50 -8.23
C LEU A 118 -17.16 -5.09 -9.17
N ASN A 119 -17.68 -6.30 -8.88
CA ASN A 119 -18.73 -7.01 -9.64
C ASN A 119 -18.33 -7.62 -11.00
N GLY A 120 -17.13 -8.21 -11.12
CA GLY A 120 -16.72 -8.88 -12.36
C GLY A 120 -16.22 -10.30 -12.18
N THR A 121 -17.07 -11.28 -11.83
CA THR A 121 -16.69 -12.71 -11.83
C THR A 121 -16.01 -13.12 -13.14
N ILE A 122 -16.46 -12.56 -14.27
CA ILE A 122 -15.87 -12.76 -15.60
C ILE A 122 -14.47 -12.12 -15.73
N VAL A 123 -14.27 -10.93 -15.14
CA VAL A 123 -12.98 -10.24 -15.15
C VAL A 123 -11.97 -11.02 -14.32
N ILE A 124 -12.37 -11.59 -13.18
CA ILE A 124 -11.50 -12.46 -12.35
C ILE A 124 -11.04 -13.68 -13.14
N PHE A 125 -11.94 -14.36 -13.86
CA PHE A 125 -11.58 -15.54 -14.65
C PHE A 125 -10.63 -15.20 -15.82
N LEU A 126 -10.90 -14.11 -16.54
CA LEU A 126 -10.02 -13.64 -17.63
C LEU A 126 -8.65 -13.17 -17.11
N PHE A 127 -8.63 -12.43 -16.00
CA PHE A 127 -7.40 -11.92 -15.43
C PHE A 127 -6.59 -13.04 -14.76
N ALA A 128 -7.23 -13.98 -14.05
CA ALA A 128 -6.55 -15.15 -13.51
C ALA A 128 -5.96 -16.02 -14.63
N ALA A 129 -6.67 -16.24 -15.74
CA ALA A 129 -6.16 -17.00 -16.88
C ALA A 129 -4.93 -16.32 -17.54
N VAL A 130 -4.98 -15.00 -17.73
CA VAL A 130 -3.86 -14.22 -18.30
C VAL A 130 -2.69 -14.13 -17.31
N PHE A 131 -2.99 -13.89 -16.03
CA PHE A 131 -1.98 -13.76 -14.98
C PHE A 131 -1.27 -15.09 -14.71
N PHE A 132 -2.00 -16.20 -14.69
CA PHE A 132 -1.42 -17.54 -14.58
C PHE A 132 -0.51 -17.85 -15.78
N SER A 133 -0.89 -17.42 -16.98
CA SER A 133 -0.04 -17.56 -18.17
C SER A 133 1.26 -16.76 -18.05
N ILE A 134 1.20 -15.49 -17.61
CA ILE A 134 2.38 -14.62 -17.43
C ILE A 134 3.31 -15.13 -16.33
N VAL A 135 2.76 -15.64 -15.22
CA VAL A 135 3.54 -16.21 -14.11
C VAL A 135 4.20 -17.53 -14.52
N ILE A 136 3.48 -18.42 -15.22
CA ILE A 136 4.05 -19.66 -15.80
C ILE A 136 5.19 -19.33 -16.76
N GLU A 137 5.02 -18.31 -17.59
CA GLU A 137 5.99 -17.96 -18.64
C GLU A 137 7.23 -17.25 -18.08
N SER A 138 7.10 -16.52 -16.96
CA SER A 138 8.25 -16.01 -16.19
C SER A 138 9.00 -17.11 -15.44
N SER A 139 8.28 -18.14 -14.95
CA SER A 139 8.90 -19.30 -14.29
C SER A 139 9.61 -20.26 -15.26
N ARG A 140 9.33 -20.18 -16.58
CA ARG A 140 10.02 -20.96 -17.64
C ARG A 140 11.28 -20.29 -18.20
N ARG A 141 11.56 -19.04 -17.81
CA ARG A 141 12.74 -18.28 -18.28
C ARG A 141 13.90 -18.25 -17.26
N GLN A 142 13.80 -19.03 -16.19
CA GLN A 142 14.90 -19.38 -15.28
C GLN A 142 15.22 -20.85 -15.47
#